data_AF-A0AAV0J4M5-F1
#
_entry.id   AF-A0AAV0J4M5-F1
#
_cell.length_a   1.000
_cell.length_b   1.000
_cell.length_c   1.000
_cell.angle_alpha   90.00
_cell.angle_beta   90.00
_cell.angle_gamma   90.00
#
_symmetry.space_group_name_H-M   'P 1'
#
loop_
_entity.id
_entity.type
_entity.pdbx_description
1 polymer ?
#
loop_
_entity_poly.entity_id
_entity_poly.type
_entity_poly.pdbx_seq_one_letter_code
_entity_poly.pdbx_strand_id
1 'polypeptide(L)'
;MAEFPALNCQSVSYATLLFPNGTTNPPHTHPRAAELLFLVDGELQVGFVDTAGKLYAQTLQVGDMFVFPKGLVHFQYNAGTSYAIALSAFGSASAGTVSLPGTLFATGIDDAVLAKSFKTDVGVIQKLKAGLAVKP
;
A
#
# COMPACT_ATOMS: atom_id res chain seq x y z
N MET A 1 0.06 -16.31 -5.20
CA MET A 1 0.78 -17.59 -5.04
C MET A 1 0.99 -18.31 -6.37
N ALA A 2 0.72 -17.69 -7.52
CA ALA A 2 0.85 -18.34 -8.82
C ALA A 2 2.26 -18.22 -9.41
N GLU A 3 2.99 -17.15 -9.09
CA GLU A 3 4.21 -16.80 -9.83
C GLU A 3 5.44 -17.62 -9.44
N PHE A 4 5.57 -18.03 -8.17
CA PHE A 4 6.69 -18.88 -7.74
C PHE A 4 6.27 -19.94 -6.70
N PRO A 5 5.75 -21.10 -7.14
CA PRO A 5 5.19 -22.13 -6.25
C PRO A 5 6.16 -22.70 -5.21
N ALA A 6 7.47 -22.64 -5.46
CA ALA A 6 8.51 -23.12 -4.53
C ALA A 6 8.52 -22.37 -3.19
N LEU A 7 7.89 -21.19 -3.12
CA LEU A 7 7.75 -20.42 -1.88
C LEU A 7 6.74 -21.03 -0.90
N ASN A 8 5.88 -21.95 -1.35
CA ASN A 8 4.91 -22.61 -0.48
C ASN A 8 5.62 -23.29 0.70
N CYS A 9 5.08 -23.07 1.90
CA CYS A 9 5.63 -23.55 3.17
C CYS A 9 7.02 -22.98 3.55
N GLN A 10 7.57 -22.00 2.81
CA GLN A 10 8.86 -21.38 3.14
C GLN A 10 8.74 -20.07 3.92
N SER A 11 7.51 -19.54 4.08
CA SER A 11 7.23 -18.29 4.82
C SER A 11 7.99 -17.06 4.30
N VAL A 12 8.34 -17.05 3.02
CA VAL A 12 9.01 -15.93 2.37
C VAL A 12 8.41 -15.64 1.00
N SER A 13 8.36 -14.37 0.62
CA SER A 13 8.09 -13.93 -0.74
C SER A 13 8.71 -12.56 -0.99
N TYR A 14 8.78 -12.13 -2.25
CA TYR A 14 9.17 -10.77 -2.60
C TYR A 14 8.28 -10.19 -3.69
N ALA A 15 8.30 -8.87 -3.82
CA ALA A 15 7.72 -8.13 -4.92
C ALA A 15 8.70 -7.02 -5.34
N THR A 16 8.87 -6.83 -6.64
CA THR A 16 9.57 -5.67 -7.19
C THR A 16 8.53 -4.60 -7.50
N LEU A 17 8.76 -3.38 -7.04
CA LEU A 17 7.87 -2.25 -7.25
C LEU A 17 8.59 -1.20 -8.09
N LEU A 18 7.94 -0.79 -9.18
CA LEU A 18 8.36 0.35 -10.01
C LEU A 18 7.39 1.49 -9.77
N PHE A 19 7.92 2.64 -9.38
CA PHE A 19 7.15 3.86 -9.18
C PHE A 19 7.57 4.89 -10.23
N PRO A 20 6.80 5.09 -11.31
CA PRO A 20 6.96 6.27 -12.15
C PRO A 20 6.83 7.55 -11.32
N ASN A 21 7.34 8.65 -11.86
CA ASN A 21 7.27 9.94 -11.21
C ASN A 21 5.83 10.31 -10.81
N GLY A 22 5.64 10.80 -9.58
CA GLY A 22 4.34 11.25 -9.08
C GLY A 22 3.33 10.14 -8.80
N THR A 23 3.75 8.87 -8.82
CA THR A 23 2.86 7.73 -8.54
C THR A 23 2.93 7.30 -7.08
N THR A 24 1.85 6.64 -6.63
CA THR A 24 1.75 6.10 -5.28
C THR A 24 1.38 4.63 -5.32
N ASN A 25 1.89 3.87 -4.37
CA ASN A 25 1.22 2.68 -3.90
C ASN A 25 0.32 3.14 -2.73
N PRO A 26 -1.00 3.22 -2.95
CA PRO A 26 -1.92 3.89 -2.05
C PRO A 26 -1.96 3.21 -0.68
N PRO A 27 -2.52 3.85 0.37
CA PRO A 27 -2.66 3.24 1.68
C PRO A 27 -3.20 1.81 1.61
N HIS A 28 -2.44 0.86 2.14
CA HIS A 28 -2.75 -0.56 2.12
C HIS A 28 -2.19 -1.28 3.34
N THR A 29 -2.53 -2.56 3.48
CA THR A 29 -1.98 -3.42 4.53
C THR A 29 -1.76 -4.85 4.05
N HIS A 30 -0.83 -5.54 4.71
CA HIS A 30 -0.53 -6.96 4.55
C HIS A 30 -1.03 -7.74 5.77
N PRO A 31 -2.18 -8.43 5.69
CA PRO A 31 -2.78 -9.09 6.86
C PRO A 31 -1.96 -10.29 7.34
N ARG A 32 -1.10 -10.87 6.49
CA ARG A 32 -0.37 -12.11 6.82
C ARG A 32 1.13 -11.94 6.99
N ALA A 33 1.71 -10.77 6.74
CA ALA A 33 3.15 -10.56 6.84
C ALA A 33 3.52 -9.13 7.26
N ALA A 34 4.66 -8.98 7.92
CA ALA A 34 5.41 -7.72 7.88
C ALA A 34 6.13 -7.62 6.53
N GLU A 35 6.43 -6.39 6.12
CA GLU A 35 7.17 -6.09 4.89
C GLU A 35 8.49 -5.40 5.24
N LEU A 36 9.56 -5.83 4.59
CA LEU A 36 10.86 -5.18 4.61
C LEU A 36 11.18 -4.68 3.20
N LEU A 37 11.16 -3.36 3.05
CA LEU A 37 11.41 -2.69 1.78
C LEU A 37 12.86 -2.21 1.71
N PHE A 38 13.52 -2.46 0.59
CA PHE A 38 14.84 -1.94 0.25
C PHE A 38 14.75 -1.09 -1.02
N LEU A 39 15.28 0.13 -0.99
CA LEU A 39 15.26 1.02 -2.15
C LEU A 39 16.47 0.73 -3.06
N VAL A 40 16.17 0.31 -4.29
CA VAL A 40 17.16 -0.10 -5.29
C VAL A 40 17.60 1.07 -6.16
N ASP A 41 16.67 1.94 -6.55
CA ASP A 41 16.95 3.10 -7.42
C ASP A 41 15.97 4.26 -7.13
N GLY A 42 16.41 5.49 -7.39
CA GLY A 42 15.64 6.72 -7.20
C GLY A 42 15.49 7.17 -5.74
N GLU A 43 14.40 7.88 -5.48
CA GLU A 43 13.99 8.39 -4.16
C GLU A 43 12.54 7.97 -3.91
N LEU A 44 12.20 7.55 -2.68
CA LEU A 44 10.86 7.11 -2.35
C LEU A 44 10.42 7.57 -0.97
N GLN A 45 9.31 8.28 -0.89
CA GLN A 45 8.67 8.57 0.39
C GLN A 45 7.87 7.35 0.83
N VAL A 46 8.07 6.94 2.08
CA VAL A 46 7.37 5.81 2.68
C VAL A 46 6.82 6.19 4.05
N GLY A 47 5.77 5.52 4.49
CA GLY A 47 5.33 5.65 5.87
C GLY A 47 4.24 4.69 6.29
N PHE A 48 4.09 4.52 7.60
CA PHE A 48 3.02 3.75 8.22
C PHE A 48 2.41 4.48 9.41
N VAL A 49 1.19 4.11 9.76
CA VAL A 49 0.50 4.61 10.95
C VAL A 49 0.35 3.47 11.96
N ASP A 50 0.78 3.72 13.19
CA ASP A 50 0.66 2.74 14.28
C ASP A 50 -0.75 2.71 14.91
N THR A 51 -0.96 1.83 15.88
CA THR A 51 -2.26 1.69 16.56
C THR A 51 -2.61 2.87 17.47
N ALA A 52 -1.65 3.75 17.78
CA ALA A 52 -1.88 5.01 18.49
C ALA A 52 -2.19 6.17 17.51
N GLY A 53 -2.24 5.90 16.20
CA GLY A 53 -2.47 6.92 15.18
C GLY A 53 -1.23 7.76 14.86
N LYS A 54 -0.04 7.35 15.32
CA LYS A 54 1.20 8.06 15.05
C LYS A 54 1.75 7.67 13.68
N LEU A 55 2.04 8.68 12.87
CA LEU A 55 2.72 8.53 11.59
C LEU A 55 4.24 8.37 11.79
N TYR A 56 4.80 7.35 11.16
CA TYR A 56 6.22 7.16 10.95
C TYR A 56 6.48 7.24 9.45
N ALA A 57 7.22 8.26 9.01
CA ALA A 57 7.49 8.49 7.60
C ALA A 57 8.94 8.92 7.37
N GLN A 58 9.48 8.54 6.21
CA GLN A 58 10.83 8.87 5.78
C GLN A 58 10.90 8.96 4.26
N THR A 59 11.76 9.84 3.75
CA THR A 59 12.21 9.81 2.35
C THR A 59 13.45 8.92 2.26
N LEU A 60 13.32 7.77 1.60
CA LEU A 60 14.40 6.82 1.40
C LEU A 60 15.30 7.24 0.24
N GLN A 61 16.60 7.07 0.42
CA GLN A 61 17.63 7.15 -0.61
C GLN A 61 18.10 5.74 -1.00
N VAL A 62 18.77 5.61 -2.15
CA VAL A 62 19.26 4.31 -2.62
C VAL A 62 20.10 3.62 -1.55
N GLY A 63 19.77 2.36 -1.25
CA GLY A 63 20.42 1.58 -0.20
C GLY A 63 19.70 1.62 1.15
N ASP A 64 18.76 2.55 1.36
CA ASP A 64 17.97 2.59 2.59
C ASP A 64 16.97 1.43 2.67
N MET A 65 16.66 1.06 3.91
CA MET A 65 15.66 0.04 4.24
C MET A 65 14.57 0.62 5.13
N PHE A 66 13.36 0.09 4.99
CA PHE A 66 12.22 0.46 5.83
C PHE A 66 11.36 -0.75 6.15
N VAL A 67 10.88 -0.86 7.39
CA VAL A 67 10.03 -1.97 7.84
C VAL A 67 8.60 -1.49 8.07
N PHE A 68 7.64 -2.19 7.47
CA PHE A 68 6.22 -2.02 7.74
C PHE A 68 5.74 -3.17 8.64
N PRO A 69 5.36 -2.90 9.90
CA PRO A 69 4.89 -3.96 10.79
C PRO A 69 3.60 -4.62 10.25
N LYS A 70 3.47 -5.92 10.52
CA LYS A 70 2.36 -6.74 10.04
C LYS A 70 1.01 -6.10 10.36
N GLY A 71 0.14 -6.00 9.36
CA GLY A 71 -1.23 -5.52 9.53
C GLY A 71 -1.37 -4.00 9.72
N LEU A 72 -0.29 -3.22 9.79
CA LEU A 72 -0.39 -1.75 9.86
C LEU A 72 -0.62 -1.15 8.47
N VAL A 73 -1.37 -0.03 8.45
CA VAL A 73 -1.63 0.72 7.23
C VAL A 73 -0.37 1.50 6.87
N HIS A 74 0.07 1.37 5.62
CA HIS A 74 1.26 2.02 5.11
C HIS A 74 1.09 2.40 3.64
N PHE A 75 2.02 3.22 3.13
CA PHE A 75 2.00 3.76 1.78
C PHE A 75 3.42 3.99 1.26
N GLN A 76 3.52 4.13 -0.07
CA GLN A 76 4.71 4.66 -0.73
C GLN A 76 4.30 5.71 -1.77
N TYR A 77 5.13 6.72 -1.95
CA TYR A 77 4.92 7.81 -2.90
C TYR A 77 6.24 8.26 -3.51
N ASN A 78 6.32 8.24 -4.84
CA ASN A 78 7.47 8.78 -5.55
C ASN A 78 7.25 10.29 -5.81
N ALA A 79 7.80 11.10 -4.91
CA ALA A 79 7.81 12.57 -5.01
C ALA A 79 9.03 13.13 -5.75
N GLY A 80 9.91 12.26 -6.27
CA GLY A 80 11.14 12.66 -6.96
C GLY A 80 10.87 13.29 -8.33
N THR A 81 11.84 13.21 -9.24
CA THR A 81 11.69 13.65 -10.64
C THR A 81 11.88 12.52 -11.66
N SER A 82 12.42 11.38 -11.23
CA SER A 82 12.61 10.15 -12.02
C SER A 82 11.74 9.01 -11.49
N TYR A 83 11.85 7.82 -12.09
CA TYR A 83 11.26 6.62 -11.51
C TYR A 83 12.05 6.19 -10.24
N ALA A 84 11.41 5.40 -9.39
CA ALA A 84 12.04 4.72 -8.26
C ALA A 84 11.76 3.22 -8.33
N ILE A 85 12.72 2.39 -7.90
CA ILE A 85 12.60 0.94 -7.85
C ILE A 85 12.83 0.47 -6.43
N ALA A 86 11.89 -0.31 -5.88
CA ALA A 86 12.01 -0.92 -4.57
C ALA A 86 11.82 -2.43 -4.65
N LEU A 87 12.45 -3.15 -3.71
CA LEU A 87 12.22 -4.57 -3.48
C LEU A 87 11.61 -4.74 -2.09
N SER A 88 10.42 -5.34 -2.04
CA SER A 88 9.72 -5.65 -0.80
C SER A 88 9.80 -7.14 -0.53
N ALA A 89 10.37 -7.52 0.61
CA ALA A 89 10.40 -8.88 1.12
C ALA A 89 9.36 -9.06 2.23
N PHE A 90 8.72 -10.24 2.28
CA PHE A 90 7.64 -10.53 3.21
C PHE A 90 7.91 -11.78 4.02
N GLY A 91 7.56 -11.76 5.31
CA GLY A 91 7.58 -12.92 6.20
C GLY A 91 6.44 -13.93 5.97
N SER A 92 5.98 -14.09 4.72
CA SER A 92 4.97 -15.07 4.33
C SER A 92 5.11 -15.38 2.85
N ALA A 93 4.82 -16.63 2.44
CA ALA A 93 4.69 -16.99 1.03
C ALA A 93 3.52 -16.26 0.33
N SER A 94 2.54 -15.81 1.11
CA SER A 94 1.43 -14.98 0.64
C SER A 94 1.09 -13.95 1.69
N ALA A 95 1.76 -12.80 1.64
CA ALA A 95 1.44 -11.65 2.49
C ALA A 95 -0.03 -11.21 2.37
N GLY A 96 -0.56 -11.25 1.13
CA GLY A 96 -1.85 -10.67 0.77
C GLY A 96 -1.82 -9.16 0.84
N THR A 97 -2.62 -8.48 0.03
CA THR A 97 -2.66 -7.01 0.00
C THR A 97 -4.11 -6.56 0.09
N VAL A 98 -4.37 -5.63 1.01
CA VAL A 98 -5.67 -4.96 1.13
C VAL A 98 -5.46 -3.48 0.86
N SER A 99 -5.84 -3.02 -0.34
CA SER A 99 -5.84 -1.59 -0.68
C SER A 99 -7.01 -0.91 0.01
N LEU A 100 -6.76 0.12 0.83
CA LEU A 100 -7.83 0.83 1.54
C LEU A 100 -8.77 1.57 0.58
N PRO A 101 -8.29 2.38 -0.39
CA PRO A 101 -9.19 3.05 -1.33
C PRO A 101 -10.06 2.07 -2.11
N GLY A 102 -9.47 0.99 -2.65
CA GLY A 102 -10.22 -0.03 -3.37
C GLY A 102 -11.22 -0.75 -2.48
N THR A 103 -10.82 -1.17 -1.28
CA THR A 103 -11.70 -1.91 -0.35
C THR A 103 -12.85 -1.04 0.15
N LEU A 104 -12.60 0.24 0.43
CA LEU A 104 -13.60 1.15 0.99
C LEU A 104 -14.57 1.67 -0.07
N PHE A 105 -14.10 1.95 -1.28
CA PHE A 105 -14.87 2.70 -2.27
C PHE A 105 -15.12 1.97 -3.59
N ALA A 106 -14.44 0.86 -3.88
CA ALA A 106 -14.68 0.03 -5.06
C ALA A 106 -15.30 -1.34 -4.73
N THR A 107 -15.96 -1.44 -3.56
CA THR A 107 -16.70 -2.63 -3.13
C THR A 107 -18.16 -2.29 -2.83
N GLY A 108 -18.94 -3.29 -2.42
CA GLY A 108 -20.36 -3.15 -2.07
C GLY A 108 -20.66 -2.54 -0.71
N ILE A 109 -19.71 -1.84 -0.05
CA ILE A 109 -20.03 -1.13 1.20
C ILE A 109 -21.03 -0.01 0.90
N ASP A 110 -22.10 0.03 1.67
CA ASP A 110 -23.19 0.98 1.53
C ASP A 110 -22.73 2.45 1.66
N ASP A 111 -23.28 3.32 0.81
CA ASP A 111 -22.91 4.74 0.77
C ASP A 111 -23.23 5.46 2.08
N ALA A 112 -24.34 5.11 2.75
CA ALA A 112 -24.72 5.74 4.01
C ALA A 112 -23.81 5.29 5.17
N VAL A 113 -23.33 4.03 5.15
CA VAL A 113 -22.31 3.55 6.09
C VAL A 113 -21.03 4.37 5.93
N LEU A 114 -20.52 4.50 4.71
CA LEU A 114 -19.31 5.28 4.44
C LEU A 114 -19.51 6.77 4.78
N ALA A 115 -20.64 7.37 4.40
CA ALA A 115 -20.93 8.77 4.70
C ALA A 115 -20.89 9.04 6.20
N LYS A 116 -21.50 8.17 7.01
CA LYS A 116 -21.49 8.26 8.47
C LYS A 116 -20.09 8.03 9.06
N SER A 117 -19.34 7.05 8.54
CA SER A 117 -17.97 6.76 8.98
C SER A 117 -16.99 7.91 8.71
N PHE A 118 -17.11 8.54 7.54
CA PHE A 118 -16.26 9.66 7.11
C PHE A 118 -16.79 11.04 7.56
N LYS A 119 -17.92 11.08 8.28
CA LYS A 119 -18.58 12.32 8.73
C LYS A 119 -18.85 13.28 7.58
N THR A 120 -19.37 12.76 6.48
CA THR A 120 -19.70 13.48 5.24
C THR A 120 -21.07 13.03 4.71
N ASP A 121 -21.41 13.40 3.48
CA ASP A 121 -22.66 13.02 2.80
C ASP A 121 -22.45 11.97 1.69
N VAL A 122 -23.55 11.33 1.30
CA VAL A 122 -23.59 10.30 0.25
C VAL A 122 -23.05 10.82 -1.09
N GLY A 123 -23.27 12.09 -1.43
CA GLY A 123 -22.79 12.67 -2.67
C GLY A 123 -21.25 12.75 -2.72
N VAL A 124 -20.61 13.05 -1.59
CA VAL A 124 -19.14 13.00 -1.47
C VAL A 124 -18.62 11.57 -1.62
N ILE A 125 -19.28 10.59 -0.98
CA ILE A 125 -18.90 9.18 -1.12
C ILE A 125 -19.02 8.71 -2.57
N GLN A 126 -20.11 9.05 -3.25
CA GLN A 126 -20.31 8.69 -4.65
C GLN A 126 -19.25 9.31 -5.57
N LYS A 127 -18.80 10.52 -5.28
CA LYS A 127 -17.66 11.14 -5.99
C LYS A 127 -16.35 10.34 -5.77
N LEU A 128 -16.08 9.89 -4.54
CA LEU A 128 -14.90 9.05 -4.25
C LEU A 128 -14.97 7.71 -4.99
N LYS A 129 -16.14 7.04 -4.98
CA LYS A 129 -16.36 5.79 -5.72
C LYS A 129 -16.17 5.99 -7.22
N ALA A 130 -16.74 7.05 -7.80
CA ALA A 130 -16.62 7.37 -9.22
C ALA A 130 -15.17 7.68 -9.63
N GLY A 131 -14.39 8.34 -8.76
CA GLY A 131 -12.97 8.63 -9.02
C GLY A 131 -12.07 7.40 -9.08
N LEU A 132 -12.49 6.28 -8.47
CA LEU A 132 -11.76 5.00 -8.46
C LEU A 132 -12.29 3.99 -9.48
N ALA A 133 -13.41 4.29 -10.14
CA ALA A 133 -13.90 3.46 -11.24
C ALA A 133 -12.87 3.46 -12.37
N VAL A 134 -12.55 2.27 -12.90
CA VAL A 134 -11.68 2.13 -14.07
C VAL A 134 -12.28 2.95 -15.19
N LYS A 135 -11.55 3.97 -15.67
CA LYS A 135 -11.95 4.67 -16.89
C LYS A 135 -11.88 3.66 -18.05
N PRO A 136 -12.93 3.56 -18.87
CA PRO A 136 -12.94 2.64 -20.01
C PRO A 136 -11.80 2.91 -20.99
#